data_AF-A0A2U1RER5-F1
#
_entry.id   AF-A0A2U1RER5-F1
#
_cell.length_a   1.000
_cell.length_b   1.000
_cell.length_c   1.000
_cell.angle_alpha   90.00
_cell.angle_beta   90.00
_cell.angle_gamma   90.00
#
_symmetry.space_group_name_H-M   'P 1'
#
loop_
_entity.id
_entity.type
_entity.pdbx_description
1 polymer ?
#
loop_
_entity_poly.entity_id
_entity_poly.type
_entity_poly.pdbx_seq_one_letter_code
_entity_poly.pdbx_strand_id
1 'polypeptide(L)'
;MKLNQQNLNRLAAEVQLPGYDLGDTRQGIAHIGVGGFHRAHQAYYTDALMNTGEALDWAICGVGLRPEDRRARDDLREQDYLFTLFELGDSDDTEVRVIGAIRDMLLAEDGAQALIDKLAEPQIRIVSLTITEGGYCIDDSNGEFMAHLPQIQHDLAHPEAPGTVFGFLCAALAKRRAAGFPAFTVMSCDNLPHNGAVARKALLAFAALRDPQLRGWIEQNVSFPNAMVDRITPMTSTAHRLQLADKHAVDDAWPVVCEPFVQWVLEDKFVNGRPAWEKVGVQFTDDVSPYEEMKIKLLNGSHLALTYLGFLKGYRFVHETMNDPLFVRYMRTYMDLDVTPQLAPVPGIDLSEYKDTLVARFSNQAIADQLERVCSDGSSKFPKFTVPTINRLIADGKETKRAALVVAAWALYLKGVDENGDTYSIPDPRAAFCQGLVADDELISERLLGVEEIFGTAIANSAEFVAAFEWCCQSLREVGVSRTLERVLG
;
A
#
# COMPACT_ATOMS: atom_id res chain seq x y z
N MET A 1 -25.70 4.30 17.11
CA MET A 1 -25.64 5.77 17.24
C MET A 1 -24.86 6.30 16.05
N LYS A 2 -25.45 7.14 15.20
CA LYS A 2 -24.75 7.67 14.01
C LYS A 2 -23.54 8.49 14.44
N LEU A 3 -22.37 8.16 13.89
CA LEU A 3 -21.15 8.92 14.12
C LEU A 3 -21.26 10.29 13.43
N ASN A 4 -21.14 11.36 14.23
CA ASN A 4 -21.01 12.76 13.82
C ASN A 4 -20.63 13.59 15.06
N GLN A 5 -20.30 14.87 14.89
CA GLN A 5 -19.88 15.73 16.00
C GLN A 5 -20.99 15.88 17.07
N GLN A 6 -22.25 15.93 16.67
CA GLN A 6 -23.39 16.08 17.59
C GLN A 6 -23.55 14.90 18.55
N ASN A 7 -23.19 13.70 18.10
CA ASN A 7 -23.34 12.46 18.85
C ASN A 7 -22.06 11.97 19.54
N LEU A 8 -20.93 12.67 19.40
CA LEU A 8 -19.62 12.21 19.88
C LEU A 8 -19.63 11.85 21.38
N ASN A 9 -20.22 12.71 22.21
CA ASN A 9 -20.35 12.48 23.67
C ASN A 9 -21.48 11.51 24.06
N ARG A 10 -22.13 10.86 23.08
CA ARG A 10 -23.25 9.92 23.26
C ARG A 10 -22.90 8.49 22.81
N LEU A 11 -21.65 8.27 22.40
CA LEU A 11 -21.14 6.95 22.07
C LEU A 11 -20.93 6.11 23.34
N ALA A 12 -20.70 4.80 23.16
CA ALA A 12 -20.43 3.90 24.27
C ALA A 12 -19.13 4.29 25.00
N ALA A 13 -19.06 4.02 26.30
CA ALA A 13 -18.00 4.56 27.17
C ALA A 13 -16.60 4.03 26.84
N GLU A 14 -16.52 2.85 26.23
CA GLU A 14 -15.29 2.23 25.75
C GLU A 14 -14.73 2.87 24.47
N VAL A 15 -15.56 3.62 23.72
CA VAL A 15 -15.14 4.27 22.47
C VAL A 15 -14.27 5.47 22.81
N GLN A 16 -12.99 5.40 22.42
CA GLN A 16 -12.03 6.47 22.62
C GLN A 16 -12.39 7.65 21.71
N LEU A 17 -12.41 8.86 22.26
CA LEU A 17 -12.76 10.08 21.53
C LEU A 17 -11.53 10.97 21.36
N PRO A 18 -11.52 11.87 20.35
CA PRO A 18 -10.53 12.94 20.27
C PRO A 18 -10.50 13.77 21.58
N GLY A 19 -9.32 13.85 22.19
CA GLY A 19 -9.04 14.62 23.41
C GLY A 19 -8.75 16.11 23.16
N TYR A 20 -8.98 16.59 21.93
CA TYR A 20 -8.74 17.94 21.47
C TYR A 20 -9.98 18.55 20.83
N ASP A 21 -10.09 19.88 20.80
CA ASP A 21 -11.21 20.56 20.13
C ASP A 21 -11.02 20.49 18.61
N LEU A 22 -11.96 19.84 17.93
CA LEU A 22 -11.99 19.70 16.47
C LEU A 22 -12.02 21.07 15.76
N GLY A 23 -12.62 22.08 16.37
CA GLY A 23 -12.71 23.45 15.84
C GLY A 23 -11.40 24.24 15.88
N ASP A 24 -10.46 23.85 16.75
CA ASP A 24 -9.16 24.49 16.90
C ASP A 24 -8.13 23.96 15.89
N THR A 25 -8.43 22.83 15.24
CA THR A 25 -7.52 22.24 14.25
C THR A 25 -7.39 23.09 12.98
N ARG A 26 -6.20 23.12 12.39
CA ARG A 26 -5.91 23.76 11.10
C ARG A 26 -5.15 22.78 10.21
N GLN A 27 -5.37 22.88 8.90
CA GLN A 27 -4.76 21.96 7.95
C GLN A 27 -3.27 22.26 7.75
N GLY A 28 -2.44 21.21 7.80
CA GLY A 28 -1.02 21.26 7.48
C GLY A 28 -0.57 20.21 6.47
N ILE A 29 -1.42 19.21 6.23
CA ILE A 29 -1.16 18.07 5.34
C ILE A 29 -2.26 17.99 4.30
N ALA A 30 -1.91 17.79 3.03
CA ALA A 30 -2.81 17.27 2.02
C ALA A 30 -2.46 15.80 1.75
N HIS A 31 -3.44 14.90 1.75
CA HIS A 31 -3.21 13.47 1.51
C HIS A 31 -3.91 13.01 0.23
N ILE A 32 -3.15 12.52 -0.75
CA ILE A 32 -3.66 12.03 -2.03
C ILE A 32 -3.84 10.52 -1.94
N GLY A 33 -5.07 10.06 -2.16
CA GLY A 33 -5.47 8.66 -2.01
C GLY A 33 -6.01 8.38 -0.61
N VAL A 34 -7.23 8.85 -0.28
CA VAL A 34 -7.83 8.60 1.03
C VAL A 34 -8.38 7.17 1.08
N GLY A 35 -7.50 6.21 1.37
CA GLY A 35 -7.84 4.78 1.50
C GLY A 35 -8.02 4.33 2.95
N GLY A 36 -8.15 3.01 3.14
CA GLY A 36 -8.11 2.40 4.46
C GLY A 36 -6.76 2.61 5.15
N PHE A 37 -5.66 2.30 4.46
CA PHE A 37 -4.32 2.37 5.05
C PHE A 37 -3.98 3.76 5.59
N HIS A 38 -4.27 4.82 4.82
CA HIS A 38 -4.07 6.19 5.28
C HIS A 38 -4.78 6.48 6.60
N ARG A 39 -6.07 6.12 6.67
CA ARG A 39 -6.93 6.34 7.84
C ARG A 39 -6.47 5.54 9.06
N ALA A 40 -5.95 4.33 8.85
CA ALA A 40 -5.47 3.47 9.93
C ALA A 40 -4.03 3.78 10.38
N HIS A 41 -3.27 4.55 9.61
CA HIS A 41 -1.83 4.72 9.84
C HIS A 41 -1.42 6.20 10.00
N GLN A 42 -1.36 6.98 8.92
CA GLN A 42 -0.89 8.38 9.05
C GLN A 42 -1.90 9.26 9.79
N ALA A 43 -3.20 9.09 9.51
CA ALA A 43 -4.24 9.81 10.24
C ALA A 43 -4.30 9.37 11.71
N TYR A 44 -4.06 8.08 12.00
CA TYR A 44 -3.94 7.55 13.36
C TYR A 44 -2.81 8.22 14.14
N TYR A 45 -1.57 8.24 13.62
CA TYR A 45 -0.45 8.89 14.32
C TYR A 45 -0.66 10.40 14.48
N THR A 46 -1.27 11.04 13.49
CA THR A 46 -1.57 12.48 13.57
C THR A 46 -2.62 12.77 14.64
N ASP A 47 -3.69 11.97 14.70
CA ASP A 47 -4.72 12.05 15.75
C ASP A 47 -4.14 11.78 17.15
N ALA A 48 -3.32 10.73 17.28
CA ALA A 48 -2.64 10.40 18.52
C ALA A 48 -1.80 11.58 19.04
N LEU A 49 -1.09 12.29 18.15
CA LEU A 49 -0.31 13.48 18.52
C LEU A 49 -1.21 14.66 18.90
N MET A 50 -2.33 14.86 18.21
CA MET A 50 -3.31 15.88 18.60
C MET A 50 -3.91 15.61 19.99
N ASN A 51 -4.10 14.34 20.36
CA ASN A 51 -4.54 13.94 21.70
C ASN A 51 -3.54 14.31 22.81
N THR A 52 -2.27 14.59 22.50
CA THR A 52 -1.31 15.12 23.48
C THR A 52 -1.36 16.65 23.62
N GLY A 53 -2.28 17.32 22.92
CA GLY A 53 -2.40 18.78 22.87
C GLY A 53 -1.40 19.47 21.92
N GLU A 54 -0.72 18.70 21.06
CA GLU A 54 0.27 19.20 20.10
C GLU A 54 -0.24 19.08 18.65
N ALA A 55 0.46 19.72 17.70
CA ALA A 55 0.21 19.56 16.26
C ALA A 55 -1.23 19.81 15.77
N LEU A 56 -2.03 20.61 16.49
CA LEU A 56 -3.38 20.99 16.05
C LEU A 56 -3.36 21.73 14.70
N ASP A 57 -2.23 22.29 14.28
CA ASP A 57 -1.99 22.91 12.98
C ASP A 57 -1.65 21.92 11.84
N TRP A 58 -1.74 20.61 12.09
CA TRP A 58 -1.39 19.54 11.15
C TRP A 58 -2.56 18.66 10.75
N ALA A 59 -3.78 19.18 10.81
CA ALA A 59 -4.94 18.47 10.31
C ALA A 59 -4.80 18.13 8.81
N ILE A 60 -5.51 17.10 8.38
CA ILE A 60 -5.38 16.54 7.04
C ILE A 60 -6.56 17.00 6.17
N CYS A 61 -6.24 17.51 4.99
CA CYS A 61 -7.16 17.60 3.86
C CYS A 61 -6.97 16.38 2.97
N GLY A 62 -7.97 15.53 2.88
CA GLY A 62 -8.02 14.45 1.91
C GLY A 62 -8.08 14.97 0.47
N VAL A 63 -7.58 14.18 -0.47
CA VAL A 63 -7.61 14.44 -1.91
C VAL A 63 -7.95 13.15 -2.64
N GLY A 64 -9.05 13.18 -3.39
CA GLY A 64 -9.46 12.14 -4.32
C GLY A 64 -9.19 12.55 -5.77
N LEU A 65 -8.54 11.68 -6.53
CA LEU A 65 -8.22 11.89 -7.95
C LEU A 65 -9.04 10.98 -8.86
N ARG A 66 -9.77 10.02 -8.30
CA ARG A 66 -10.49 8.97 -9.04
C ARG A 66 -11.99 9.09 -8.78
N PRO A 67 -12.86 8.71 -9.73
CA PRO A 67 -14.32 8.76 -9.55
C PRO A 67 -14.83 8.00 -8.30
N GLU A 68 -14.20 6.88 -7.96
CA GLU A 68 -14.52 6.07 -6.78
C GLU A 68 -14.28 6.79 -5.44
N ASP A 69 -13.43 7.83 -5.42
CA ASP A 69 -13.14 8.62 -4.22
C ASP A 69 -14.36 9.47 -3.78
N ARG A 70 -15.34 9.66 -4.68
CA ARG A 70 -16.58 10.40 -4.37
C ARG A 70 -17.32 9.79 -3.18
N ARG A 71 -17.42 8.46 -3.16
CA ARG A 71 -18.09 7.75 -2.07
C ARG A 71 -17.37 7.96 -0.74
N ALA A 72 -16.04 7.86 -0.74
CA ALA A 72 -15.21 8.12 0.44
C ALA A 72 -15.44 9.54 1.00
N ARG A 73 -15.45 10.56 0.13
CA ARG A 73 -15.74 11.94 0.52
C ARG A 73 -17.12 12.08 1.12
N ASP A 74 -18.15 11.54 0.45
CA ASP A 74 -19.53 11.67 0.89
C ASP A 74 -19.77 10.98 2.25
N ASP A 75 -19.29 9.73 2.41
CA ASP A 75 -19.38 8.98 3.66
C ASP A 75 -18.69 9.72 4.83
N LEU A 76 -17.50 10.30 4.60
CA LEU A 76 -16.79 11.08 5.63
C LEU A 76 -17.49 12.42 5.92
N ARG A 77 -17.91 13.14 4.89
CA ARG A 77 -18.55 14.47 5.02
C ARG A 77 -19.86 14.38 5.81
N GLU A 78 -20.66 13.33 5.62
CA GLU A 78 -21.88 13.09 6.40
C GLU A 78 -21.62 12.85 7.90
N GLN A 79 -20.37 12.57 8.27
CA GLN A 79 -19.92 12.34 9.64
C GLN A 79 -19.02 13.47 10.16
N ASP A 80 -19.09 14.65 9.54
CA ASP A 80 -18.24 15.79 9.87
C ASP A 80 -16.73 15.47 9.79
N TYR A 81 -16.37 14.59 8.85
CA TYR A 81 -15.05 13.99 8.62
C TYR A 81 -14.50 13.12 9.75
N LEU A 82 -15.36 12.71 10.69
CA LEU A 82 -15.05 11.69 11.69
C LEU A 82 -15.22 10.29 11.10
N PHE A 83 -14.38 9.37 11.55
CA PHE A 83 -14.53 7.94 11.29
C PHE A 83 -14.01 7.13 12.48
N THR A 84 -14.44 5.88 12.55
CA THR A 84 -14.02 4.94 13.60
C THR A 84 -12.85 4.12 13.10
N LEU A 85 -11.75 4.15 13.83
CA LEU A 85 -10.69 3.15 13.78
C LEU A 85 -11.09 1.99 14.69
N PHE A 86 -11.24 0.82 14.10
CA PHE A 86 -11.70 -0.40 14.77
C PHE A 86 -10.59 -1.45 14.70
N GLU A 87 -9.83 -1.58 15.79
CA GLU A 87 -8.81 -2.61 15.89
C GLU A 87 -9.47 -3.98 16.09
N LEU A 88 -9.03 -4.95 15.30
CA LEU A 88 -9.45 -6.35 15.42
C LEU A 88 -8.22 -7.23 15.60
N GLY A 89 -8.19 -7.93 16.72
CA GLY A 89 -7.16 -8.88 17.11
C GLY A 89 -7.74 -10.01 17.94
N ASP A 90 -7.03 -11.12 18.02
CA ASP A 90 -7.45 -12.28 18.82
C ASP A 90 -7.17 -12.08 20.33
N SER A 91 -6.43 -11.04 20.69
CA SER A 91 -6.20 -10.60 22.07
C SER A 91 -7.18 -9.52 22.51
N ASP A 92 -7.38 -9.38 23.81
CA ASP A 92 -8.22 -8.33 24.41
C ASP A 92 -7.62 -6.91 24.27
N ASP A 93 -6.35 -6.78 23.87
CA ASP A 93 -5.65 -5.51 23.65
C ASP A 93 -6.00 -4.92 22.26
N THR A 94 -7.26 -4.52 22.11
CA THR A 94 -7.78 -3.85 20.90
C THR A 94 -8.59 -2.62 21.32
N GLU A 95 -8.44 -1.51 20.59
CA GLU A 95 -9.25 -0.31 20.82
C GLU A 95 -10.26 -0.01 19.70
N VAL A 96 -11.33 0.70 20.10
CA VAL A 96 -12.26 1.37 19.20
C VAL A 96 -12.14 2.86 19.43
N ARG A 97 -11.71 3.60 18.41
CA ARG A 97 -11.39 5.02 18.50
C ARG A 97 -12.07 5.82 17.40
N VAL A 98 -12.65 6.96 17.75
CA VAL A 98 -13.02 7.97 16.76
C VAL A 98 -11.80 8.81 16.42
N ILE A 99 -11.49 8.93 15.13
CA ILE A 99 -10.38 9.74 14.60
C ILE A 99 -10.93 11.07 14.07
N GLY A 100 -10.29 12.17 14.48
CA GLY A 100 -10.65 13.54 14.12
C GLY A 100 -9.63 14.29 13.25
N ALA A 101 -8.49 13.67 12.92
CA ALA A 101 -7.39 14.33 12.22
C ALA A 101 -7.68 14.74 10.77
N ILE A 102 -8.65 14.09 10.10
CA ILE A 102 -9.11 14.48 8.76
C ILE A 102 -10.23 15.52 8.92
N ARG A 103 -10.09 16.68 8.25
CA ARG A 103 -11.03 17.81 8.40
C ARG A 103 -11.73 18.24 7.13
N ASP A 104 -11.26 17.75 5.98
CA ASP A 104 -11.91 17.96 4.70
C ASP A 104 -11.44 16.90 3.69
N MET A 105 -12.14 16.77 2.55
CA MET A 105 -11.67 16.00 1.40
C MET A 105 -12.14 16.63 0.09
N LEU A 106 -11.18 16.99 -0.76
CA LEU A 106 -11.44 17.56 -2.09
C LEU A 106 -11.34 16.50 -3.18
N LEU A 107 -12.17 16.64 -4.21
CA LEU A 107 -12.16 15.76 -5.38
C LEU A 107 -11.70 16.55 -6.61
N ALA A 108 -10.79 15.98 -7.40
CA ALA A 108 -10.32 16.60 -8.64
C ALA A 108 -11.48 16.90 -9.61
N GLU A 109 -12.47 16.00 -9.67
CA GLU A 109 -13.67 16.13 -10.51
C GLU A 109 -14.61 17.27 -10.10
N ASP A 110 -14.59 17.70 -8.84
CA ASP A 110 -15.40 18.83 -8.36
C ASP A 110 -14.73 20.18 -8.73
N GLY A 111 -13.44 20.17 -9.11
CA GLY A 111 -12.73 21.33 -9.66
C GLY A 111 -11.20 21.27 -9.50
N ALA A 112 -10.48 21.06 -10.61
CA ALA A 112 -9.01 20.99 -10.61
C ALA A 112 -8.34 22.24 -10.01
N GLN A 113 -8.85 23.45 -10.31
CA GLN A 113 -8.27 24.68 -9.76
C GLN A 113 -8.41 24.77 -8.23
N ALA A 114 -9.54 24.33 -7.66
CA ALA A 114 -9.73 24.33 -6.21
C ALA A 114 -8.74 23.39 -5.51
N LEU A 115 -8.44 22.24 -6.13
CA LEU A 115 -7.43 21.32 -5.61
C LEU A 115 -6.01 21.88 -5.75
N ILE A 116 -5.67 22.49 -6.89
CA ILE A 116 -4.38 23.18 -7.07
C ILE A 116 -4.21 24.28 -6.01
N ASP A 117 -5.28 25.04 -5.75
CA ASP A 117 -5.28 26.13 -4.77
C ASP A 117 -5.04 25.59 -3.37
N LYS A 118 -5.75 24.54 -2.97
CA LYS A 118 -5.55 23.85 -1.69
C LYS A 118 -4.10 23.39 -1.52
N LEU A 119 -3.53 22.70 -2.50
CA LEU A 119 -2.14 22.24 -2.44
C LEU A 119 -1.13 23.40 -2.42
N ALA A 120 -1.49 24.55 -2.98
CA ALA A 120 -0.65 25.75 -3.01
C ALA A 120 -0.79 26.65 -1.77
N GLU A 121 -1.73 26.38 -0.87
CA GLU A 121 -1.91 27.13 0.38
C GLU A 121 -0.63 27.07 1.26
N PRO A 122 -0.12 28.20 1.78
CA PRO A 122 1.16 28.22 2.47
C PRO A 122 1.20 27.34 3.73
N GLN A 123 0.06 27.14 4.40
CA GLN A 123 -0.07 26.24 5.56
C GLN A 123 0.08 24.74 5.21
N ILE A 124 -0.21 24.35 3.96
CA ILE A 124 0.06 22.98 3.50
C ILE A 124 1.56 22.84 3.29
N ARG A 125 2.16 22.07 4.20
CA ARG A 125 3.61 21.89 4.34
C ARG A 125 4.06 20.48 3.91
N ILE A 126 3.13 19.53 3.92
CA ILE A 126 3.34 18.16 3.44
C ILE A 126 2.21 17.79 2.46
N VAL A 127 2.58 17.20 1.33
CA VAL A 127 1.67 16.43 0.48
C VAL A 127 2.06 14.96 0.59
N SER A 128 1.17 14.14 1.14
CA SER A 128 1.42 12.72 1.40
C SER A 128 0.64 11.82 0.45
N LEU A 129 1.14 10.62 0.17
CA LEU A 129 0.64 9.76 -0.91
C LEU A 129 0.35 8.33 -0.40
N THR A 130 -0.86 7.81 -0.69
CA THR A 130 -1.11 6.37 -0.79
C THR A 130 -1.83 6.08 -2.12
N ILE A 131 -1.05 6.15 -3.20
CA ILE A 131 -1.52 6.09 -4.59
C ILE A 131 -1.37 4.70 -5.22
N THR A 132 -1.11 3.67 -4.41
CA THR A 132 -0.81 2.27 -4.76
C THR A 132 0.57 2.07 -5.39
N GLU A 133 1.05 0.83 -5.37
CA GLU A 133 2.38 0.44 -5.86
C GLU A 133 2.61 0.83 -7.33
N GLY A 134 1.56 0.72 -8.17
CA GLY A 134 1.60 1.11 -9.58
C GLY A 134 1.40 2.61 -9.88
N GLY A 135 1.07 3.43 -8.87
CA GLY A 135 0.72 4.83 -9.04
C GLY A 135 1.86 5.75 -9.50
N TYR A 136 3.11 5.28 -9.38
CA TYR A 136 4.31 6.08 -9.64
C TYR A 136 4.75 6.13 -11.12
N CYS A 137 4.15 5.29 -11.98
CA CYS A 137 4.45 5.25 -13.42
C CYS A 137 5.96 5.11 -13.73
N ILE A 138 6.69 4.36 -12.90
CA ILE A 138 8.09 3.98 -13.13
C ILE A 138 8.10 2.51 -13.56
N ASP A 139 8.73 2.23 -14.69
CA ASP A 139 9.01 0.87 -15.14
C ASP A 139 10.19 0.32 -14.31
N ASP A 140 9.97 -0.76 -13.56
CA ASP A 140 10.99 -1.34 -12.69
C ASP A 140 12.13 -2.02 -13.44
N SER A 141 11.92 -2.40 -14.70
CA SER A 141 12.92 -3.14 -15.50
C SER A 141 14.09 -2.25 -15.91
N ASN A 142 13.81 -0.98 -16.22
CA ASN A 142 14.78 0.00 -16.73
C ASN A 142 14.83 1.27 -15.86
N GLY A 143 13.89 1.43 -14.92
CA GLY A 143 13.74 2.58 -14.05
C GLY A 143 13.13 3.82 -14.72
N GLU A 144 12.73 3.77 -15.98
CA GLU A 144 12.27 4.94 -16.71
C GLU A 144 10.83 5.33 -16.34
N PHE A 145 10.55 6.63 -16.44
CA PHE A 145 9.20 7.14 -16.26
C PHE A 145 8.37 6.87 -17.52
N MET A 146 7.17 6.31 -17.34
CA MET A 146 6.27 5.89 -18.41
C MET A 146 5.54 7.11 -19.02
N ALA A 147 6.30 8.00 -19.64
CA ALA A 147 5.80 9.26 -20.21
C ALA A 147 4.72 9.06 -21.28
N HIS A 148 4.72 7.92 -21.95
CA HIS A 148 3.79 7.58 -23.04
C HIS A 148 2.35 7.33 -22.57
N LEU A 149 2.11 7.18 -21.27
CA LEU A 149 0.79 6.89 -20.74
C LEU A 149 -0.23 8.00 -21.10
N PRO A 150 -1.46 7.66 -21.53
CA PRO A 150 -2.45 8.64 -21.98
C PRO A 150 -2.74 9.75 -20.96
N GLN A 151 -2.87 9.39 -19.69
CA GLN A 151 -3.11 10.34 -18.60
C GLN A 151 -1.92 11.28 -18.34
N ILE A 152 -0.70 10.83 -18.59
CA ILE A 152 0.50 11.67 -18.49
C ILE A 152 0.55 12.66 -19.66
N GLN A 153 0.25 12.20 -20.88
CA GLN A 153 0.17 13.06 -22.06
C GLN A 153 -0.92 14.12 -21.92
N HIS A 154 -2.07 13.77 -21.33
CA HIS A 154 -3.13 14.71 -21.01
C HIS A 154 -2.62 15.85 -20.11
N ASP A 155 -1.96 15.53 -19.00
CA ASP A 155 -1.49 16.54 -18.03
C ASP A 155 -0.37 17.43 -18.58
N LEU A 156 0.42 16.92 -19.53
CA LEU A 156 1.40 17.73 -20.26
C LEU A 156 0.73 18.72 -21.22
N ALA A 157 -0.37 18.33 -21.85
CA ALA A 157 -1.15 19.18 -22.75
C ALA A 157 -2.03 20.20 -22.02
N HIS A 158 -2.51 19.86 -20.81
CA HIS A 158 -3.46 20.64 -20.02
C HIS A 158 -2.95 20.88 -18.57
N PRO A 159 -1.84 21.62 -18.40
CA PRO A 159 -1.17 21.76 -17.10
C PRO A 159 -1.98 22.52 -16.01
N GLU A 160 -3.01 23.25 -16.41
CA GLU A 160 -3.99 23.94 -15.54
C GLU A 160 -5.20 23.08 -15.16
N ALA A 161 -5.40 21.96 -15.84
CA ALA A 161 -6.48 21.00 -15.58
C ALA A 161 -5.93 19.56 -15.52
N PRO A 162 -4.97 19.26 -14.63
CA PRO A 162 -4.38 17.94 -14.53
C PRO A 162 -5.38 16.90 -14.00
N GLY A 163 -5.17 15.64 -14.38
CA GLY A 163 -5.88 14.47 -13.86
C GLY A 163 -5.01 13.53 -13.04
N THR A 164 -3.68 13.67 -13.08
CA THR A 164 -2.74 12.80 -12.37
C THR A 164 -2.11 13.49 -11.16
N VAL A 165 -1.58 12.67 -10.24
CA VAL A 165 -0.82 13.14 -9.08
C VAL A 165 0.33 14.07 -9.49
N PHE A 166 1.05 13.77 -10.57
CA PHE A 166 2.20 14.56 -11.01
C PHE A 166 1.79 15.91 -11.57
N GLY A 167 0.71 15.95 -12.35
CA GLY A 167 0.13 17.18 -12.86
C GLY A 167 -0.30 18.13 -11.74
N PHE A 168 -1.02 17.62 -10.75
CA PHE A 168 -1.43 18.40 -9.56
C PHE A 168 -0.24 18.88 -8.75
N LEU A 169 0.74 18.01 -8.43
CA LEU A 169 1.93 18.39 -7.69
C LEU A 169 2.73 19.48 -8.41
N CYS A 170 3.00 19.33 -9.71
CA CYS A 170 3.72 20.34 -10.48
C CYS A 170 2.93 21.66 -10.59
N ALA A 171 1.62 21.62 -10.79
CA ALA A 171 0.79 22.83 -10.86
C ALA A 171 0.80 23.60 -9.54
N ALA A 172 0.66 22.89 -8.41
CA ALA A 172 0.74 23.48 -7.08
C ALA A 172 2.13 24.07 -6.79
N LEU A 173 3.20 23.33 -7.07
CA LEU A 173 4.58 23.81 -6.86
C LEU A 173 4.92 25.01 -7.75
N ALA A 174 4.48 25.02 -9.00
CA ALA A 174 4.63 26.18 -9.88
C ALA A 174 3.89 27.41 -9.33
N LYS A 175 2.66 27.22 -8.83
CA LYS A 175 1.87 28.29 -8.22
C LYS A 175 2.53 28.84 -6.95
N ARG A 176 3.04 27.97 -6.06
CA ARG A 176 3.79 28.36 -4.86
C ARG A 176 5.04 29.15 -5.21
N ARG A 177 5.84 28.66 -6.17
CA ARG A 177 7.03 29.35 -6.67
C ARG A 177 6.69 30.76 -7.18
N ALA A 178 5.63 30.90 -7.98
CA ALA A 178 5.21 32.20 -8.50
C ALA A 178 4.73 33.17 -7.40
N ALA A 179 4.12 32.64 -6.33
CA ALA A 179 3.68 33.41 -5.17
C ALA A 179 4.79 33.68 -4.13
N GLY A 180 5.99 33.14 -4.31
CA GLY A 180 7.09 33.26 -3.34
C GLY A 180 6.90 32.42 -2.07
N PHE A 181 6.02 31.41 -2.10
CA PHE A 181 5.84 30.47 -0.99
C PHE A 181 6.90 29.37 -1.01
N PRO A 182 7.36 28.88 0.16
CA PRO A 182 8.26 27.73 0.23
C PRO A 182 7.60 26.48 -0.35
N ALA A 183 8.38 25.51 -0.82
CA ALA A 183 7.85 24.22 -1.23
C ALA A 183 7.21 23.44 -0.05
N PHE A 184 6.46 22.38 -0.37
CA PHE A 184 6.08 21.35 0.59
C PHE A 184 6.98 20.11 0.41
N THR A 185 7.02 19.25 1.42
CA THR A 185 7.58 17.89 1.31
C THR A 185 6.59 16.98 0.59
N VAL A 186 7.08 16.09 -0.28
CA VAL A 186 6.28 15.01 -0.86
C VAL A 186 6.62 13.72 -0.14
N MET A 187 5.67 13.20 0.66
CA MET A 187 5.89 12.06 1.55
C MET A 187 5.13 10.83 1.04
N SER A 188 5.84 9.88 0.42
CA SER A 188 5.22 8.61 0.05
C SER A 188 4.94 7.75 1.29
N CYS A 189 3.78 7.11 1.31
CA CYS A 189 3.40 6.09 2.29
C CYS A 189 2.91 4.82 1.58
N ASP A 190 3.34 4.60 0.34
CA ASP A 190 3.08 3.36 -0.42
C ASP A 190 4.20 2.34 -0.17
N ASN A 191 3.89 1.05 -0.38
CA ASN A 191 4.85 -0.06 -0.20
C ASN A 191 5.75 -0.23 -1.43
N LEU A 192 6.69 0.67 -1.64
CA LEU A 192 7.73 0.51 -2.67
C LEU A 192 9.09 0.56 -1.99
N PRO A 193 10.09 -0.23 -2.42
CA PRO A 193 11.48 0.02 -2.06
C PRO A 193 11.90 1.43 -2.48
N HIS A 194 12.53 2.16 -1.58
CA HIS A 194 12.91 3.56 -1.66
C HIS A 194 11.77 4.45 -2.16
N ASN A 195 10.58 4.32 -1.55
CA ASN A 195 9.37 5.01 -2.00
C ASN A 195 9.51 6.54 -2.18
N GLY A 196 10.28 7.22 -1.32
CA GLY A 196 10.64 8.63 -1.48
C GLY A 196 11.50 8.89 -2.71
N ALA A 197 12.51 8.05 -2.96
CA ALA A 197 13.34 8.14 -4.15
C ALA A 197 12.54 7.87 -5.45
N VAL A 198 11.60 6.93 -5.43
CA VAL A 198 10.68 6.66 -6.55
C VAL A 198 9.78 7.87 -6.82
N ALA A 199 9.18 8.46 -5.77
CA ALA A 199 8.38 9.68 -5.86
C ALA A 199 9.20 10.85 -6.46
N ARG A 200 10.44 11.03 -6.00
CA ARG A 200 11.38 12.02 -6.53
C ARG A 200 11.65 11.79 -8.02
N LYS A 201 11.98 10.55 -8.40
CA LYS A 201 12.30 10.21 -9.80
C LYS A 201 11.12 10.50 -10.72
N ALA A 202 9.94 10.02 -10.36
CA ALA A 202 8.72 10.22 -11.14
C ALA A 202 8.36 11.71 -11.29
N LEU A 203 8.35 12.46 -10.19
CA LEU A 203 7.99 13.89 -10.24
C LEU A 203 9.03 14.71 -11.02
N LEU A 204 10.33 14.44 -10.86
CA LEU A 204 11.37 15.15 -11.62
C LEU A 204 11.36 14.80 -13.11
N ALA A 205 11.06 13.55 -13.47
CA ALA A 205 10.91 13.14 -14.86
C ALA A 205 9.71 13.83 -15.52
N PHE A 206 8.55 13.82 -14.86
CA PHE A 206 7.37 14.56 -15.33
C PHE A 206 7.63 16.06 -15.44
N ALA A 207 8.25 16.66 -14.41
CA ALA A 207 8.59 18.09 -14.42
C ALA A 207 9.56 18.45 -15.56
N ALA A 208 10.50 17.57 -15.92
CA ALA A 208 11.43 17.79 -17.02
C ALA A 208 10.71 17.89 -18.38
N LEU A 209 9.64 17.09 -18.57
CA LEU A 209 8.81 17.13 -19.78
C LEU A 209 7.95 18.39 -19.86
N ARG A 210 7.58 18.97 -18.71
CA ARG A 210 6.73 20.17 -18.61
C ARG A 210 7.51 21.46 -18.69
N ASP A 211 8.49 21.65 -17.82
CA ASP A 211 9.31 22.86 -17.71
C ASP A 211 10.66 22.54 -17.01
N PRO A 212 11.78 22.55 -17.75
CA PRO A 212 13.11 22.30 -17.18
C PRO A 212 13.49 23.24 -16.02
N GLN A 213 12.99 24.49 -15.99
CA GLN A 213 13.24 25.40 -14.88
C GLN A 213 12.47 24.98 -13.62
N LEU A 214 11.19 24.57 -13.79
CA LEU A 214 10.42 24.01 -12.70
C LEU A 214 11.06 22.74 -12.16
N ARG A 215 11.53 21.82 -13.03
CA ARG A 215 12.28 20.62 -12.62
C ARG A 215 13.48 20.97 -11.75
N GLY A 216 14.31 21.94 -12.18
CA GLY A 216 15.47 22.38 -11.42
C GLY A 216 15.10 22.97 -10.06
N TRP A 217 14.01 23.73 -10.01
CA TRP A 217 13.49 24.29 -8.76
C TRP A 217 12.95 23.21 -7.82
N ILE A 218 12.16 22.25 -8.33
CA ILE A 218 11.64 21.12 -7.53
C ILE A 218 12.80 20.33 -6.93
N GLU A 219 13.82 20.00 -7.73
CA GLU A 219 14.98 19.24 -7.26
C GLU A 219 15.71 19.92 -6.10
N GLN A 220 15.75 21.25 -6.06
CA GLN A 220 16.45 22.03 -5.04
C GLN A 220 15.59 22.33 -3.80
N ASN A 221 14.26 22.37 -3.94
CA ASN A 221 13.38 22.90 -2.90
C ASN A 221 12.44 21.85 -2.30
N VAL A 222 12.22 20.72 -2.95
CA VAL A 222 11.32 19.65 -2.47
C VAL A 222 12.14 18.51 -1.88
N SER A 223 11.72 18.00 -0.73
CA SER A 223 12.24 16.76 -0.14
C SER A 223 11.27 15.60 -0.36
N PHE A 224 11.84 14.39 -0.41
CA PHE A 224 11.13 13.14 -0.65
C PHE A 224 11.67 12.09 0.34
N PRO A 225 11.27 12.14 1.63
CA PRO A 225 11.73 11.16 2.62
C PRO A 225 11.28 9.76 2.22
N ASN A 226 12.19 8.80 2.30
CA ASN A 226 11.80 7.39 2.26
C ASN A 226 11.15 6.99 3.60
N ALA A 227 10.25 6.01 3.56
CA ALA A 227 9.58 5.49 4.73
C ALA A 227 9.29 4.00 4.62
N MET A 228 9.39 3.27 5.74
CA MET A 228 8.77 1.97 5.91
C MET A 228 7.45 2.18 6.69
N VAL A 229 6.36 1.69 6.11
CA VAL A 229 5.01 1.79 6.66
C VAL A 229 4.43 0.39 6.86
N ASP A 230 3.87 0.11 8.03
CA ASP A 230 3.32 -1.21 8.32
C ASP A 230 2.09 -1.13 9.25
N ARG A 231 0.96 -1.62 8.73
CA ARG A 231 -0.29 -1.90 9.44
C ARG A 231 -1.23 -2.66 8.50
N ILE A 232 -1.55 -3.92 8.79
CA ILE A 232 -2.53 -4.67 8.02
C ILE A 232 -3.89 -3.98 8.18
N THR A 233 -4.47 -3.61 7.06
CA THR A 233 -5.69 -2.81 6.97
C THR A 233 -6.59 -3.42 5.89
N PRO A 234 -7.51 -4.34 6.27
CA PRO A 234 -8.44 -4.96 5.33
C PRO A 234 -9.35 -3.94 4.64
N MET A 235 -10.05 -4.39 3.59
CA MET A 235 -11.15 -3.61 3.07
C MET A 235 -12.31 -3.61 4.08
N THR A 236 -12.90 -2.44 4.31
CA THR A 236 -14.10 -2.32 5.12
C THR A 236 -15.26 -3.04 4.44
N SER A 237 -15.70 -4.15 5.03
CA SER A 237 -16.83 -4.94 4.55
C SER A 237 -18.13 -4.53 5.24
N THR A 238 -19.27 -4.95 4.69
CA THR A 238 -20.56 -4.80 5.39
C THR A 238 -20.56 -5.54 6.72
N ALA A 239 -19.90 -6.71 6.79
CA ALA A 239 -19.78 -7.48 8.03
C ALA A 239 -19.00 -6.71 9.10
N HIS A 240 -17.89 -6.07 8.75
CA HIS A 240 -17.12 -5.24 9.67
C HIS A 240 -17.93 -4.05 10.20
N ARG A 241 -18.66 -3.37 9.32
CA ARG A 241 -19.53 -2.24 9.71
C ARG A 241 -20.64 -2.68 10.66
N LEU A 242 -21.29 -3.81 10.38
CA LEU A 242 -22.31 -4.37 11.26
C LEU A 242 -21.72 -4.85 12.59
N GLN A 243 -20.54 -5.48 12.57
CA GLN A 243 -19.84 -5.90 13.78
C GLN A 243 -19.53 -4.71 14.72
N LEU A 244 -19.09 -3.58 14.16
CA LEU A 244 -18.89 -2.34 14.92
C LEU A 244 -20.20 -1.85 15.56
N ALA A 245 -21.29 -1.85 14.79
CA ALA A 245 -22.60 -1.44 15.27
C ALA A 245 -23.14 -2.40 16.36
N ASP A 246 -22.97 -3.70 16.19
CA ASP A 246 -23.46 -4.73 17.11
C ASP A 246 -22.68 -4.73 18.44
N LYS A 247 -21.35 -4.57 18.39
CA LYS A 247 -20.48 -4.63 19.58
C LYS A 247 -20.37 -3.30 20.32
N HIS A 248 -20.32 -2.18 19.61
CA HIS A 248 -19.99 -0.86 20.19
C HIS A 248 -21.09 0.17 19.97
N ALA A 249 -22.22 -0.22 19.38
CA ALA A 249 -23.36 0.67 19.10
C ALA A 249 -23.00 1.91 18.25
N VAL A 250 -21.93 1.85 17.46
CA VAL A 250 -21.52 2.92 16.54
C VAL A 250 -22.03 2.62 15.14
N ASP A 251 -22.88 3.50 14.61
CA ASP A 251 -23.30 3.46 13.21
C ASP A 251 -22.38 4.39 12.42
N ASP A 252 -21.34 3.80 11.83
CA ASP A 252 -20.37 4.46 10.98
C ASP A 252 -20.59 4.01 9.53
N ALA A 253 -20.73 4.96 8.60
CA ALA A 253 -20.90 4.68 7.17
C ALA A 253 -19.67 3.99 6.59
N TRP A 254 -18.48 4.36 7.06
CA TRP A 254 -17.23 3.89 6.53
C TRP A 254 -16.14 3.86 7.63
N PRO A 255 -16.22 2.93 8.59
CA PRO A 255 -15.12 2.73 9.54
C PRO A 255 -13.87 2.23 8.82
N VAL A 256 -12.73 2.26 9.50
CA VAL A 256 -11.52 1.55 9.08
C VAL A 256 -11.23 0.42 10.06
N VAL A 257 -10.97 -0.77 9.52
CA VAL A 257 -10.54 -1.94 10.32
C VAL A 257 -9.05 -2.11 10.14
N CYS A 258 -8.34 -2.42 11.22
CA CYS A 258 -6.91 -2.69 11.18
C CYS A 258 -6.49 -3.66 12.30
N GLU A 259 -5.27 -4.17 12.21
CA GLU A 259 -4.66 -4.88 13.34
C GLU A 259 -4.17 -3.88 14.41
N PRO A 260 -3.96 -4.35 15.66
CA PRO A 260 -3.35 -3.54 16.72
C PRO A 260 -1.92 -3.10 16.38
N PHE A 261 -1.12 -3.98 15.76
CA PHE A 261 0.25 -3.65 15.36
C PHE A 261 0.29 -2.48 14.37
N VAL A 262 1.14 -1.50 14.63
CA VAL A 262 1.38 -0.37 13.74
C VAL A 262 2.82 0.10 13.87
N GLN A 263 3.49 0.33 12.74
CA GLN A 263 4.85 0.83 12.71
C GLN A 263 5.06 1.83 11.58
N TRP A 264 5.84 2.87 11.86
CA TRP A 264 6.27 3.85 10.88
C TRP A 264 7.71 4.25 11.13
N VAL A 265 8.59 3.97 10.16
CA VAL A 265 9.98 4.41 10.17
C VAL A 265 10.17 5.39 9.02
N LEU A 266 10.73 6.57 9.29
CA LEU A 266 10.95 7.63 8.31
C LEU A 266 12.40 8.13 8.31
N GLU A 267 12.82 8.60 7.14
CA GLU A 267 13.90 9.57 7.08
C GLU A 267 13.41 10.97 7.51
N ASP A 268 14.18 11.67 8.35
CA ASP A 268 13.82 13.02 8.79
C ASP A 268 14.21 14.10 7.76
N LYS A 269 13.56 14.05 6.58
CA LYS A 269 13.84 14.94 5.44
C LYS A 269 12.60 15.77 5.10
N PHE A 270 12.37 16.86 5.83
CA PHE A 270 11.22 17.76 5.65
C PHE A 270 11.66 19.20 5.41
N VAL A 271 11.27 19.78 4.26
CA VAL A 271 11.73 21.13 3.85
C VAL A 271 10.92 22.26 4.49
N ASN A 272 9.74 21.95 5.02
CA ASN A 272 8.80 22.95 5.52
C ASN A 272 8.15 22.52 6.86
N GLY A 273 8.94 21.83 7.69
CA GLY A 273 8.49 21.27 8.97
C GLY A 273 7.67 19.99 8.83
N ARG A 274 7.39 19.37 9.97
CA ARG A 274 6.54 18.18 10.14
C ARG A 274 5.94 18.13 11.55
N PRO A 275 4.91 17.33 11.79
CA PRO A 275 4.48 17.00 13.15
C PRO A 275 5.59 16.28 13.93
N ALA A 276 5.59 16.44 15.26
CA ALA A 276 6.48 15.73 16.18
C ALA A 276 6.02 14.28 16.42
N TRP A 277 5.82 13.52 15.33
CA TRP A 277 5.28 12.15 15.36
C TRP A 277 6.12 11.18 16.20
N GLU A 278 7.40 11.49 16.47
CA GLU A 278 8.25 10.72 17.38
C GLU A 278 7.70 10.63 18.80
N LYS A 279 6.86 11.58 19.22
CA LYS A 279 6.20 11.57 20.55
C LYS A 279 5.11 10.52 20.67
N VAL A 280 4.65 9.96 19.55
CA VAL A 280 3.58 8.96 19.48
C VAL A 280 4.03 7.69 18.77
N GLY A 281 5.34 7.42 18.75
CA GLY A 281 5.90 6.12 18.36
C GLY A 281 6.44 6.02 16.94
N VAL A 282 6.37 7.08 16.13
CA VAL A 282 7.04 7.09 14.81
C VAL A 282 8.55 7.15 15.00
N GLN A 283 9.27 6.31 14.26
CA GLN A 283 10.73 6.19 14.38
C GLN A 283 11.38 6.99 13.26
N PHE A 284 12.36 7.82 13.61
CA PHE A 284 13.19 8.51 12.62
C PHE A 284 14.57 7.87 12.53
N THR A 285 15.09 7.75 11.31
CA THR A 285 16.40 7.15 11.03
C THR A 285 17.09 7.89 9.88
N ASP A 286 18.41 7.74 9.77
CA ASP A 286 19.18 8.31 8.66
C ASP A 286 19.01 7.51 7.36
N ASP A 287 18.76 6.20 7.49
CA ASP A 287 18.58 5.27 6.36
C ASP A 287 17.49 4.24 6.69
N VAL A 288 16.36 4.34 6.00
CA VAL A 288 15.21 3.43 6.17
C VAL A 288 15.35 2.14 5.36
N SER A 289 16.29 2.09 4.41
CA SER A 289 16.39 1.02 3.41
C SER A 289 16.42 -0.38 4.02
N PRO A 290 17.16 -0.66 5.12
CA PRO A 290 17.16 -2.00 5.72
C PRO A 290 15.79 -2.42 6.29
N TYR A 291 15.04 -1.48 6.88
CA TYR A 291 13.72 -1.75 7.46
C TYR A 291 12.69 -2.02 6.37
N GLU A 292 12.74 -1.21 5.32
CA GLU A 292 11.86 -1.32 4.16
C GLU A 292 12.12 -2.63 3.39
N GLU A 293 13.38 -2.97 3.09
CA GLU A 293 13.73 -4.21 2.41
C GLU A 293 13.29 -5.44 3.23
N MET A 294 13.53 -5.41 4.54
CA MET A 294 13.08 -6.45 5.46
C MET A 294 11.56 -6.63 5.40
N LYS A 295 10.79 -5.55 5.59
CA LYS A 295 9.32 -5.61 5.62
C LYS A 295 8.75 -6.00 4.27
N ILE A 296 9.22 -5.42 3.17
CA ILE A 296 8.72 -5.72 1.82
C ILE A 296 8.99 -7.18 1.46
N LYS A 297 10.21 -7.68 1.65
CA LYS A 297 10.51 -9.06 1.25
C LYS A 297 9.90 -10.10 2.19
N LEU A 298 9.89 -9.88 3.50
CA LEU A 298 9.36 -10.85 4.47
C LEU A 298 7.83 -10.78 4.60
N LEU A 299 7.24 -9.59 4.76
CA LEU A 299 5.78 -9.44 4.92
C LEU A 299 5.09 -9.44 3.56
N ASN A 300 5.40 -8.48 2.69
CA ASN A 300 4.70 -8.35 1.40
C ASN A 300 5.00 -9.51 0.45
N GLY A 301 6.24 -10.02 0.43
CA GLY A 301 6.63 -11.23 -0.30
C GLY A 301 5.87 -12.47 0.18
N SER A 302 5.76 -12.68 1.50
CA SER A 302 4.98 -13.79 2.06
C SER A 302 3.49 -13.66 1.77
N HIS A 303 2.92 -12.45 1.78
CA HIS A 303 1.54 -12.22 1.35
C HIS A 303 1.31 -12.75 -0.07
N LEU A 304 2.19 -12.44 -1.04
CA LEU A 304 2.04 -12.98 -2.40
C LEU A 304 2.26 -14.50 -2.44
N ALA A 305 3.20 -15.02 -1.66
CA ALA A 305 3.47 -16.45 -1.57
C ALA A 305 2.24 -17.23 -1.07
N LEU A 306 1.47 -16.66 -0.15
CA LEU A 306 0.25 -17.25 0.39
C LEU A 306 -0.96 -17.03 -0.52
N THR A 307 -1.17 -15.80 -1.00
CA THR A 307 -2.48 -15.35 -1.46
C THR A 307 -3.00 -16.10 -2.68
N TYR A 308 -2.19 -16.29 -3.72
CA TYR A 308 -2.65 -16.93 -4.95
C TYR A 308 -2.87 -18.44 -4.76
N LEU A 309 -1.99 -19.10 -3.99
CA LEU A 309 -2.17 -20.50 -3.60
C LEU A 309 -3.43 -20.66 -2.73
N GLY A 310 -3.65 -19.76 -1.77
CA GLY A 310 -4.80 -19.78 -0.87
C GLY A 310 -6.11 -19.59 -1.64
N PHE A 311 -6.13 -18.62 -2.57
CA PHE A 311 -7.29 -18.36 -3.40
C PHE A 311 -7.63 -19.54 -4.31
N LEU A 312 -6.61 -20.10 -4.99
CA LEU A 312 -6.75 -21.34 -5.77
C LEU A 312 -7.24 -22.50 -4.92
N LYS A 313 -6.82 -22.58 -3.65
CA LYS A 313 -7.27 -23.62 -2.71
C LYS A 313 -8.73 -23.46 -2.27
N GLY A 314 -9.34 -22.31 -2.54
CA GLY A 314 -10.69 -21.98 -2.10
C GLY A 314 -10.75 -21.17 -0.81
N TYR A 315 -9.62 -20.84 -0.19
CA TYR A 315 -9.59 -19.89 0.93
C TYR A 315 -9.90 -18.47 0.44
N ARG A 316 -10.40 -17.63 1.35
CA ARG A 316 -10.80 -16.24 1.10
C ARG A 316 -10.21 -15.26 2.10
N PHE A 317 -9.64 -15.74 3.20
CA PHE A 317 -8.96 -14.91 4.20
C PHE A 317 -7.53 -15.36 4.49
N VAL A 318 -6.67 -14.42 4.87
CA VAL A 318 -5.26 -14.71 5.22
C VAL A 318 -5.17 -15.73 6.36
N HIS A 319 -5.97 -15.59 7.42
CA HIS A 319 -5.94 -16.50 8.56
C HIS A 319 -6.34 -17.94 8.21
N GLU A 320 -7.14 -18.16 7.15
CA GLU A 320 -7.47 -19.52 6.68
C GLU A 320 -6.23 -20.21 6.12
N THR A 321 -5.36 -19.46 5.41
CA THR A 321 -4.06 -19.98 4.99
C THR A 321 -3.16 -20.31 6.18
N MET A 322 -3.23 -19.50 7.25
CA MET A 322 -2.42 -19.71 8.46
C MET A 322 -2.94 -20.87 9.33
N ASN A 323 -4.21 -21.25 9.17
CA ASN A 323 -4.77 -22.45 9.77
C ASN A 323 -4.37 -23.74 9.02
N ASP A 324 -3.76 -23.63 7.84
CA ASP A 324 -3.21 -24.75 7.07
C ASP A 324 -1.70 -24.93 7.34
N PRO A 325 -1.28 -26.03 7.99
CA PRO A 325 0.14 -26.24 8.33
C PRO A 325 1.09 -26.28 7.12
N LEU A 326 0.61 -26.63 5.92
CA LEU A 326 1.45 -26.62 4.72
C LEU A 326 1.79 -25.18 4.28
N PHE A 327 0.83 -24.27 4.35
CA PHE A 327 1.03 -22.86 4.03
C PHE A 327 1.95 -22.18 5.05
N VAL A 328 1.76 -22.44 6.35
CA VAL A 328 2.65 -21.92 7.40
C VAL A 328 4.09 -22.40 7.19
N ARG A 329 4.29 -23.70 6.91
CA ARG A 329 5.62 -24.24 6.59
C ARG A 329 6.21 -23.64 5.33
N TYR A 330 5.42 -23.46 4.29
CA TYR A 330 5.87 -22.84 3.04
C TYR A 330 6.31 -21.40 3.25
N MET A 331 5.49 -20.58 3.92
CA MET A 331 5.84 -19.20 4.28
C MET A 331 7.13 -19.15 5.10
N ARG A 332 7.25 -19.98 6.15
CA ARG A 332 8.47 -20.06 6.96
C ARG A 332 9.69 -20.41 6.13
N THR A 333 9.59 -21.44 5.31
CA THR A 333 10.71 -21.90 4.46
C THR A 333 11.12 -20.84 3.44
N TYR A 334 10.15 -20.14 2.83
CA TYR A 334 10.40 -19.01 1.94
C TYR A 334 11.12 -17.86 2.65
N MET A 335 10.63 -17.44 3.82
CA MET A 335 11.27 -16.39 4.61
C MET A 335 12.69 -16.78 5.05
N ASP A 336 12.89 -18.02 5.50
CA ASP A 336 14.15 -18.47 6.09
C ASP A 336 15.24 -18.75 5.05
N LEU A 337 14.90 -19.43 3.97
CA LEU A 337 15.88 -19.92 2.99
C LEU A 337 16.05 -19.00 1.79
N ASP A 338 14.97 -18.33 1.38
CA ASP A 338 14.98 -17.52 0.15
C ASP A 338 15.24 -16.06 0.45
N VAL A 339 14.55 -15.50 1.46
CA VAL A 339 14.60 -14.06 1.76
C VAL A 339 15.70 -13.70 2.75
N THR A 340 15.70 -14.30 3.95
CA THR A 340 16.58 -13.91 5.07
C THR A 340 18.06 -13.80 4.68
N PRO A 341 18.66 -14.73 3.89
CA PRO A 341 20.08 -14.65 3.52
C PRO A 341 20.45 -13.44 2.65
N GLN A 342 19.45 -12.75 2.09
CA GLN A 342 19.65 -11.60 1.22
C GLN A 342 19.57 -10.26 1.96
N LEU A 343 19.03 -10.24 3.19
CA LEU A 343 18.74 -9.01 3.92
C LEU A 343 20.00 -8.42 4.56
N ALA A 344 20.11 -7.09 4.49
CA ALA A 344 21.07 -6.35 5.29
C ALA A 344 20.71 -6.43 6.79
N PRO A 345 21.68 -6.23 7.71
CA PRO A 345 21.40 -6.06 9.12
C PRO A 345 20.42 -4.90 9.36
N VAL A 346 19.41 -5.12 10.20
CA VAL A 346 18.40 -4.12 10.54
C VAL A 346 18.62 -3.68 12.00
N PRO A 347 19.09 -2.44 12.24
CA PRO A 347 19.40 -2.01 13.60
C PRO A 347 18.21 -2.15 14.55
N GLY A 348 18.42 -2.83 15.69
CA GLY A 348 17.40 -2.98 16.72
C GLY A 348 16.29 -3.99 16.39
N ILE A 349 16.39 -4.77 15.30
CA ILE A 349 15.42 -5.81 14.95
C ILE A 349 16.11 -7.18 14.91
N ASP A 350 15.59 -8.13 15.69
CA ASP A 350 15.89 -9.55 15.52
C ASP A 350 15.01 -10.12 14.40
N LEU A 351 15.63 -10.62 13.33
CA LEU A 351 14.89 -11.12 12.17
C LEU A 351 14.10 -12.40 12.48
N SER A 352 14.54 -13.23 13.42
CA SER A 352 13.80 -14.44 13.80
C SER A 352 12.52 -14.05 14.54
N GLU A 353 12.63 -13.18 15.53
CA GLU A 353 11.49 -12.66 16.26
C GLU A 353 10.54 -11.90 15.33
N TYR A 354 11.07 -11.05 14.43
CA TYR A 354 10.25 -10.33 13.44
C TYR A 354 9.44 -11.30 12.57
N LYS A 355 10.08 -12.34 12.01
CA LYS A 355 9.37 -13.38 11.26
C LYS A 355 8.31 -14.06 12.13
N ASP A 356 8.60 -14.32 13.41
CA ASP A 356 7.61 -14.88 14.33
C ASP A 356 6.39 -13.98 14.51
N THR A 357 6.60 -12.68 14.63
CA THR A 357 5.50 -11.70 14.66
C THR A 357 4.68 -11.70 13.37
N LEU A 358 5.30 -11.86 12.19
CA LEU A 358 4.56 -11.92 10.92
C LEU A 358 3.59 -13.09 10.87
N VAL A 359 4.02 -14.27 11.31
CA VAL A 359 3.15 -15.45 11.38
C VAL A 359 2.02 -15.24 12.38
N ALA A 360 2.31 -14.68 13.57
CA ALA A 360 1.27 -14.34 14.54
C ALA A 360 0.25 -13.35 13.98
N ARG A 361 0.71 -12.28 13.31
CA ARG A 361 -0.12 -11.24 12.70
C ARG A 361 -0.99 -11.78 11.57
N PHE A 362 -0.44 -12.60 10.68
CA PHE A 362 -1.22 -13.25 9.61
C PHE A 362 -2.23 -14.26 10.16
N SER A 363 -1.99 -14.82 11.35
CA SER A 363 -2.87 -15.79 12.00
C SER A 363 -4.06 -15.14 12.71
N ASN A 364 -4.10 -13.80 12.81
CA ASN A 364 -5.19 -13.05 13.42
C ASN A 364 -6.52 -13.39 12.74
N GLN A 365 -7.41 -14.09 13.46
CA GLN A 365 -8.70 -14.51 12.92
C GLN A 365 -9.72 -13.38 12.94
N ALA A 366 -9.69 -12.54 13.98
CA ALA A 366 -10.63 -11.44 14.17
C ALA A 366 -10.60 -10.41 13.03
N ILE A 367 -9.44 -10.16 12.43
CA ILE A 367 -9.26 -9.11 11.40
C ILE A 367 -9.89 -9.45 10.04
N ALA A 368 -10.09 -10.74 9.74
CA ALA A 368 -10.69 -11.22 8.49
C ALA A 368 -10.13 -10.53 7.22
N ASP A 369 -8.80 -10.45 7.12
CA ASP A 369 -8.11 -9.84 5.98
C ASP A 369 -8.32 -10.66 4.70
N GLN A 370 -8.89 -10.04 3.66
CA GLN A 370 -9.36 -10.75 2.48
C GLN A 370 -8.21 -11.08 1.51
N LEU A 371 -8.14 -12.33 1.04
CA LEU A 371 -7.20 -12.72 -0.01
C LEU A 371 -7.47 -11.97 -1.31
N GLU A 372 -8.70 -11.58 -1.62
CA GLU A 372 -8.99 -10.74 -2.80
C GLU A 372 -8.22 -9.40 -2.76
N ARG A 373 -8.13 -8.77 -1.58
CA ARG A 373 -7.34 -7.55 -1.35
C ARG A 373 -5.84 -7.80 -1.51
N VAL A 374 -5.37 -8.95 -1.03
CA VAL A 374 -3.95 -9.29 -1.09
C VAL A 374 -3.54 -9.68 -2.52
N CYS A 375 -4.37 -10.43 -3.24
CA CYS A 375 -4.25 -10.82 -4.65
C CYS A 375 -4.36 -9.65 -5.62
N SER A 376 -5.05 -8.56 -5.25
CA SER A 376 -5.32 -7.46 -6.17
C SER A 376 -4.03 -6.82 -6.68
N ASP A 377 -4.04 -6.30 -7.90
CA ASP A 377 -2.92 -5.56 -8.49
C ASP A 377 -1.59 -6.35 -8.47
N GLY A 378 -1.68 -7.66 -8.75
CA GLY A 378 -0.52 -8.55 -8.83
C GLY A 378 0.51 -8.04 -9.81
N SER A 379 0.07 -7.53 -10.97
CA SER A 379 0.95 -6.99 -12.01
C SER A 379 1.85 -5.86 -11.50
N SER A 380 1.40 -5.03 -10.55
CA SER A 380 2.22 -3.98 -9.94
C SER A 380 2.99 -4.47 -8.70
N LYS A 381 2.49 -5.47 -7.98
CA LYS A 381 3.09 -5.98 -6.73
C LYS A 381 4.28 -6.92 -6.97
N PHE A 382 4.23 -7.76 -8.00
CA PHE A 382 5.31 -8.71 -8.33
C PHE A 382 6.70 -8.06 -8.45
N PRO A 383 6.90 -6.98 -9.24
CA PRO A 383 8.21 -6.35 -9.41
C PRO A 383 8.76 -5.74 -8.11
N LYS A 384 7.89 -5.41 -7.15
CA LYS A 384 8.27 -4.83 -5.86
C LYS A 384 8.57 -5.89 -4.80
N PHE A 385 7.74 -6.93 -4.72
CA PHE A 385 7.71 -7.81 -3.54
C PHE A 385 8.43 -9.12 -3.76
N THR A 386 8.39 -9.67 -4.98
CA THR A 386 8.83 -11.05 -5.24
C THR A 386 9.99 -11.12 -6.22
N VAL A 387 9.95 -10.34 -7.31
CA VAL A 387 10.99 -10.36 -8.34
C VAL A 387 12.38 -9.98 -7.82
N PRO A 388 12.55 -9.02 -6.89
CA PRO A 388 13.88 -8.74 -6.33
C PRO A 388 14.50 -9.95 -5.62
N THR A 389 13.67 -10.72 -4.89
CA THR A 389 14.10 -11.98 -4.26
C THR A 389 14.47 -13.03 -5.31
N ILE A 390 13.66 -13.18 -6.36
CA ILE A 390 13.92 -14.13 -7.46
C ILE A 390 15.23 -13.78 -8.18
N ASN A 391 15.43 -12.52 -8.55
CA ASN A 391 16.63 -12.07 -9.26
C ASN A 391 17.90 -12.38 -8.47
N ARG A 392 17.85 -12.19 -7.14
CA ARG A 392 18.98 -12.52 -6.27
C ARG A 392 19.22 -14.03 -6.18
N LEU A 393 18.17 -14.85 -6.10
CA LEU A 393 18.30 -16.31 -6.13
C LEU A 393 18.93 -16.80 -7.44
N ILE A 394 18.50 -16.24 -8.58
CA ILE A 394 19.08 -16.53 -9.90
C ILE A 394 20.55 -16.15 -9.93
N ALA A 395 20.89 -14.92 -9.52
CA ALA A 395 22.26 -14.41 -9.51
C ALA A 395 23.20 -15.24 -8.62
N ASP A 396 22.71 -15.71 -7.47
CA ASP A 396 23.47 -16.50 -6.51
C ASP A 396 23.49 -18.01 -6.84
N GLY A 397 22.83 -18.44 -7.92
CA GLY A 397 22.69 -19.85 -8.30
C GLY A 397 21.99 -20.69 -7.22
N LYS A 398 21.02 -20.10 -6.51
CA LYS A 398 20.24 -20.74 -5.43
C LYS A 398 18.98 -21.40 -5.98
N GLU A 399 18.40 -22.29 -5.18
CA GLU A 399 17.12 -22.93 -5.48
C GLU A 399 16.01 -21.89 -5.67
N THR A 400 15.27 -21.96 -6.78
CA THR A 400 14.24 -20.98 -7.16
C THR A 400 12.83 -21.54 -7.06
N LYS A 401 12.64 -22.85 -6.91
CA LYS A 401 11.33 -23.52 -6.99
C LYS A 401 10.27 -22.95 -6.04
N ARG A 402 10.64 -22.56 -4.82
CA ARG A 402 9.72 -21.93 -3.86
C ARG A 402 9.23 -20.56 -4.35
N ALA A 403 10.12 -19.73 -4.88
CA ALA A 403 9.75 -18.43 -5.43
C ALA A 403 9.03 -18.56 -6.78
N ALA A 404 9.41 -19.53 -7.61
CA ALA A 404 8.74 -19.85 -8.87
C ALA A 404 7.30 -20.33 -8.64
N LEU A 405 7.02 -21.03 -7.53
CA LEU A 405 5.66 -21.43 -7.15
C LEU A 405 4.74 -20.22 -6.96
N VAL A 406 5.24 -19.09 -6.46
CA VAL A 406 4.45 -17.85 -6.32
C VAL A 406 3.97 -17.36 -7.69
N VAL A 407 4.88 -17.34 -8.67
CA VAL A 407 4.59 -16.90 -10.04
C VAL A 407 3.66 -17.90 -10.74
N ALA A 408 3.90 -19.20 -10.56
CA ALA A 408 3.04 -20.26 -11.09
C ALA A 408 1.62 -20.21 -10.50
N ALA A 409 1.49 -19.94 -9.21
CA ALA A 409 0.20 -19.77 -8.55
C ALA A 409 -0.56 -18.56 -9.13
N TRP A 410 0.13 -17.45 -9.39
CA TRP A 410 -0.50 -16.30 -10.06
C TRP A 410 -0.92 -16.62 -11.49
N ALA A 411 -0.10 -17.33 -12.27
CA ALA A 411 -0.42 -17.73 -13.64
C ALA A 411 -1.71 -18.57 -13.70
N LEU A 412 -1.87 -19.54 -12.80
CA LEU A 412 -3.10 -20.33 -12.72
C LEU A 412 -4.26 -19.51 -12.16
N TYR A 413 -4.02 -18.68 -11.15
CA TYR A 413 -5.04 -17.80 -10.56
C TYR A 413 -5.67 -16.89 -11.62
N LEU A 414 -4.89 -16.38 -12.57
CA LEU A 414 -5.36 -15.54 -13.67
C LEU A 414 -6.37 -16.24 -14.60
N LYS A 415 -6.44 -17.58 -14.58
CA LYS A 415 -7.47 -18.34 -15.34
C LYS A 415 -8.88 -18.20 -14.74
N GLY A 416 -8.99 -17.65 -13.52
CA GLY A 416 -10.27 -17.21 -12.95
C GLY A 416 -11.17 -18.32 -12.39
N VAL A 417 -10.59 -19.48 -12.04
CA VAL A 417 -11.31 -20.63 -11.46
C VAL A 417 -10.44 -21.26 -10.37
N ASP A 418 -11.04 -21.57 -9.22
CA ASP A 418 -10.36 -22.24 -8.10
C ASP A 418 -10.56 -23.77 -8.10
N GLU A 419 -9.96 -24.48 -7.14
CA GLU A 419 -10.06 -25.94 -6.98
C GLU A 419 -11.47 -26.45 -6.65
N ASN A 420 -12.35 -25.58 -6.12
CA ASN A 420 -13.76 -25.92 -5.86
C ASN A 420 -14.63 -25.75 -7.12
N GLY A 421 -14.07 -25.18 -8.19
CA GLY A 421 -14.78 -24.86 -9.42
C GLY A 421 -15.48 -23.51 -9.39
N ASP A 422 -15.22 -22.68 -8.37
CA ASP A 422 -15.80 -21.34 -8.29
C ASP A 422 -15.05 -20.38 -9.21
N THR A 423 -15.82 -19.60 -9.99
CA THR A 423 -15.27 -18.60 -10.90
C THR A 423 -15.16 -17.23 -10.24
N TYR A 424 -14.12 -16.47 -10.56
CA TYR A 424 -13.91 -15.13 -10.01
C TYR A 424 -13.31 -14.16 -11.04
N SER A 425 -13.52 -12.86 -10.80
CA SER A 425 -12.86 -11.79 -11.57
C SER A 425 -11.46 -11.51 -11.03
N ILE A 426 -10.58 -10.99 -11.89
CA ILE A 426 -9.22 -10.59 -11.49
C ILE A 426 -9.20 -9.10 -11.12
N PRO A 427 -9.00 -8.74 -9.83
CA PRO A 427 -8.92 -7.34 -9.40
C PRO A 427 -7.54 -6.75 -9.70
N ASP A 428 -7.22 -6.58 -10.98
CA ASP A 428 -5.93 -6.05 -11.44
C ASP A 428 -6.17 -4.96 -12.50
N PRO A 429 -5.47 -3.80 -12.45
CA PRO A 429 -5.62 -2.74 -13.46
C PRO A 429 -5.29 -3.22 -14.89
N ARG A 430 -4.51 -4.30 -15.02
CA ARG A 430 -4.14 -4.95 -16.27
C ARG A 430 -4.79 -6.32 -16.45
N ALA A 431 -5.91 -6.60 -15.77
CA ALA A 431 -6.57 -7.91 -15.76
C ALA A 431 -6.69 -8.55 -17.16
N ALA A 432 -7.33 -7.87 -18.12
CA ALA A 432 -7.55 -8.42 -19.46
C ALA A 432 -6.23 -8.76 -20.19
N PHE A 433 -5.20 -7.93 -20.02
CA PHE A 433 -3.88 -8.19 -20.57
C PHE A 433 -3.26 -9.44 -19.93
N CYS A 434 -3.21 -9.50 -18.59
CA CYS A 434 -2.62 -10.62 -17.87
C CYS A 434 -3.34 -11.95 -18.13
N GLN A 435 -4.69 -11.94 -18.21
CA GLN A 435 -5.47 -13.12 -18.56
C GLN A 435 -5.16 -13.64 -19.97
N GLY A 436 -4.89 -12.75 -20.93
CA GLY A 436 -4.49 -13.12 -22.28
C GLY A 436 -3.15 -13.87 -22.34
N LEU A 437 -2.24 -13.61 -21.39
CA LEU A 437 -0.92 -14.27 -21.32
C LEU A 437 -1.03 -15.74 -20.93
N VAL A 438 -2.08 -16.12 -20.19
CA VAL A 438 -2.28 -17.47 -19.64
C VAL A 438 -3.35 -18.29 -20.37
N ALA A 439 -3.82 -17.80 -21.52
CA ALA A 439 -4.89 -18.41 -22.29
C ALA A 439 -4.48 -19.74 -22.96
N ASP A 440 -3.17 -19.91 -23.24
CA ASP A 440 -2.60 -21.11 -23.87
C ASP A 440 -1.56 -21.73 -22.93
N ASP A 441 -1.84 -22.95 -22.48
CA ASP A 441 -1.04 -23.67 -21.48
C ASP A 441 0.39 -23.99 -21.95
N GLU A 442 0.63 -24.07 -23.25
CA GLU A 442 1.95 -24.34 -23.84
C GLU A 442 2.81 -23.09 -23.95
N LEU A 443 2.18 -21.90 -23.96
CA LEU A 443 2.85 -20.61 -24.20
C LEU A 443 2.92 -19.73 -22.94
N ILE A 444 2.48 -20.23 -21.78
CA ILE A 444 2.45 -19.44 -20.53
C ILE A 444 3.84 -18.95 -20.16
N SER A 445 4.86 -19.81 -20.16
CA SER A 445 6.22 -19.41 -19.75
C SER A 445 6.79 -18.34 -20.66
N GLU A 446 6.68 -18.50 -21.97
CA GLU A 446 7.12 -17.52 -22.97
C GLU A 446 6.40 -16.17 -22.83
N ARG A 447 5.05 -16.20 -22.77
CA ARG A 447 4.24 -14.97 -22.79
C ARG A 447 4.25 -14.23 -21.46
N LEU A 448 4.05 -14.95 -20.36
CA LEU A 448 3.91 -14.34 -19.05
C LEU A 448 5.25 -13.82 -18.54
N LEU A 449 6.29 -14.67 -18.57
CA LEU A 449 7.62 -14.29 -18.07
C LEU A 449 8.31 -13.27 -18.99
N GLY A 450 7.88 -13.18 -20.26
CA GLY A 450 8.36 -12.18 -21.21
C GLY A 450 7.87 -10.75 -20.99
N VAL A 451 6.99 -10.50 -20.01
CA VAL A 451 6.54 -9.14 -19.65
C VAL A 451 7.61 -8.47 -18.79
N GLU A 452 8.53 -7.74 -19.44
CA GLU A 452 9.71 -7.16 -18.80
C GLU A 452 9.37 -6.20 -17.65
N GLU A 453 8.33 -5.36 -17.78
CA GLU A 453 7.97 -4.41 -16.72
C GLU A 453 7.41 -5.08 -15.45
N ILE A 454 7.04 -6.37 -15.52
CA ILE A 454 6.61 -7.16 -14.36
C ILE A 454 7.78 -8.00 -13.83
N PHE A 455 8.48 -8.73 -14.70
CA PHE A 455 9.45 -9.76 -14.30
C PHE A 455 10.93 -9.40 -14.53
N GLY A 456 11.20 -8.27 -15.19
CA GLY A 456 12.53 -7.92 -15.66
C GLY A 456 13.07 -8.92 -16.67
N THR A 457 14.37 -8.86 -16.92
CA THR A 457 15.03 -9.68 -17.96
C THR A 457 15.68 -10.95 -17.40
N ALA A 458 16.04 -11.00 -16.12
CA ALA A 458 16.75 -12.16 -15.56
C ALA A 458 15.87 -13.42 -15.51
N ILE A 459 14.59 -13.25 -15.20
CA ILE A 459 13.62 -14.34 -15.03
C ILE A 459 13.42 -15.13 -16.33
N ALA A 460 13.09 -14.45 -17.44
CA ALA A 460 12.87 -15.10 -18.73
C ALA A 460 14.14 -15.75 -19.31
N ASN A 461 15.32 -15.26 -18.92
CA ASN A 461 16.62 -15.75 -19.42
C ASN A 461 17.24 -16.86 -18.54
N SER A 462 16.66 -17.19 -17.38
CA SER A 462 17.14 -18.27 -16.52
C SER A 462 16.44 -19.59 -16.85
N ALA A 463 17.18 -20.51 -17.47
CA ALA A 463 16.67 -21.85 -17.79
C ALA A 463 16.21 -22.60 -16.53
N GLU A 464 16.94 -22.46 -15.42
CA GLU A 464 16.60 -23.05 -14.14
C GLU A 464 15.29 -22.50 -13.57
N PHE A 465 15.08 -21.18 -13.63
CA PHE A 465 13.84 -20.56 -13.17
C PHE A 465 12.65 -20.97 -14.05
N VAL A 466 12.81 -20.91 -15.37
CA VAL A 466 11.76 -21.31 -16.33
C VAL A 466 11.34 -22.77 -16.09
N ALA A 467 12.29 -23.69 -15.94
CA ALA A 467 12.01 -25.09 -15.64
C ALA A 467 11.29 -25.26 -14.28
N ALA A 468 11.69 -24.51 -13.25
CA ALA A 468 11.02 -24.55 -11.95
C ALA A 468 9.59 -24.00 -12.01
N PHE A 469 9.37 -22.92 -12.76
CA PHE A 469 8.05 -22.32 -13.01
C PHE A 469 7.13 -23.30 -13.75
N GLU A 470 7.59 -23.88 -14.86
CA GLU A 470 6.81 -24.82 -15.66
C GLU A 470 6.43 -26.07 -14.85
N TRP A 471 7.38 -26.61 -14.08
CA TRP A 471 7.11 -27.72 -13.17
C TRP A 471 6.05 -27.36 -12.12
N CYS A 472 6.10 -26.15 -11.55
CA CYS A 472 5.10 -25.68 -10.58
C CYS A 472 3.73 -25.52 -11.24
N CYS A 473 3.64 -24.90 -12.43
CA CYS A 473 2.41 -24.78 -13.20
C CYS A 473 1.79 -26.14 -13.50
N GLN A 474 2.60 -27.11 -13.96
CA GLN A 474 2.15 -28.47 -14.21
C GLN A 474 1.65 -29.14 -12.92
N SER A 475 2.42 -29.08 -11.83
CA SER A 475 2.03 -29.71 -10.56
C SER A 475 0.73 -29.11 -10.01
N LEU A 476 0.58 -27.79 -10.04
CA LEU A 476 -0.66 -27.15 -9.58
C LEU A 476 -1.87 -27.58 -10.42
N ARG A 477 -1.74 -27.66 -11.76
CA ARG A 477 -2.83 -28.11 -12.65
C ARG A 477 -3.20 -29.58 -12.44
N GLU A 478 -2.22 -30.46 -12.23
CA GLU A 478 -2.44 -31.91 -12.20
C GLU A 478 -2.84 -32.45 -10.82
N VAL A 479 -2.23 -31.92 -9.75
CA VAL A 479 -2.39 -32.47 -8.40
C VAL A 479 -2.89 -31.46 -7.37
N GLY A 480 -3.09 -30.20 -7.76
CA GLY A 480 -3.56 -29.14 -6.89
C GLY A 480 -2.49 -28.58 -5.94
N VAL A 481 -2.89 -27.53 -5.22
CA VAL A 481 -2.11 -26.73 -4.27
C VAL A 481 -1.54 -27.58 -3.15
N SER A 482 -2.37 -28.36 -2.44
CA SER A 482 -1.91 -29.13 -1.27
C SER A 482 -0.81 -30.12 -1.63
N ARG A 483 -1.00 -30.91 -2.68
CA ARG A 483 0.00 -31.90 -3.11
C ARG A 483 1.25 -31.24 -3.71
N THR A 484 1.10 -30.08 -4.35
CA THR A 484 2.24 -29.30 -4.83
C THR A 484 3.07 -28.75 -3.66
N LEU A 485 2.43 -28.20 -2.62
CA LEU A 485 3.11 -27.75 -1.41
C LEU A 485 3.88 -28.89 -0.74
N GLU A 486 3.30 -30.09 -0.60
CA GLU A 486 3.99 -31.26 -0.08
C GLU A 486 5.25 -31.62 -0.89
N ARG A 487 5.18 -31.55 -2.22
CA ARG A 487 6.31 -31.84 -3.12
C ARG A 487 7.39 -30.76 -3.13
N VAL A 488 7.04 -29.52 -2.86
CA VAL A 488 8.01 -28.40 -2.77
C VAL A 488 8.69 -28.38 -1.40
N LEU A 489 8.00 -28.86 -0.36
CA LEU A 489 8.49 -28.89 1.02
C LEU A 489 9.18 -30.20 1.44
N GLY A 490 9.02 -31.27 0.67
CA GLY A 490 9.68 -32.57 0.87
C GLY A 490 10.90 -32.71 -0.01
#